data_AF-A0A270PDX3-F1
#
_entry.id   AF-A0A270PDX3-F1
#
_cell.length_a   1.000
_cell.length_b   1.000
_cell.length_c   1.000
_cell.angle_alpha   90.00
_cell.angle_beta   90.00
_cell.angle_gamma   90.00
#
_symmetry.space_group_name_H-M   'P 1'
#
loop_
_entity.id
_entity.type
_entity.pdbx_description
1 polymer ?
#
loop_
_entity_poly.entity_id
_entity_poly.type
_entity_poly.pdbx_seq_one_letter_code
_entity_poly.pdbx_strand_id
1 'polypeptide(L)'
;MRTYGNDDIKVTFGSTKQGAEAKGGSIVKLDDKGNFVEAHSYGNFVERVKGGLKVTRPDGATITMIDGGMTIRNLVPKSVGVRDLCEIKSFTVRTVGQVRICRTDFVDGGHVEVTYSQDNQVLAVAGQNIAKTLTKDDEIIVSQGVSASGHVQ
;
A
#
# COMPACT_ATOMS: atom_id res chain seq x y z
N MET A 1 7.67 -15.12 31.55
CA MET A 1 7.46 -15.70 30.21
C MET A 1 6.42 -14.84 29.52
N ARG A 2 6.83 -14.02 28.53
CA ARG A 2 5.92 -13.10 27.83
C ARG A 2 5.29 -13.85 26.66
N THR A 3 3.98 -14.02 26.71
CA THR A 3 3.15 -14.47 25.59
C THR A 3 2.95 -13.31 24.62
N TYR A 4 3.48 -13.44 23.42
CA TYR A 4 3.16 -12.55 22.30
C TYR A 4 1.78 -13.00 21.77
N GLY A 5 0.80 -12.09 21.81
CA GLY A 5 -0.52 -12.34 21.23
C GLY A 5 -0.36 -12.57 19.72
N ASN A 6 -1.10 -13.55 19.19
CA ASN A 6 -1.21 -13.73 17.75
C ASN A 6 -1.80 -12.45 17.15
N ASP A 7 -0.99 -11.72 16.40
CA ASP A 7 -1.47 -10.70 15.47
C ASP A 7 -2.21 -11.43 14.34
N ASP A 8 -3.49 -11.74 14.57
CA ASP A 8 -4.36 -12.30 13.55
C ASP A 8 -4.49 -11.29 12.40
N ILE A 9 -3.74 -11.51 11.32
CA ILE A 9 -3.88 -10.72 10.09
C ILE A 9 -5.21 -11.09 9.44
N LYS A 10 -6.25 -10.30 9.71
CA LYS A 10 -7.55 -10.44 9.08
C LYS A 10 -7.55 -9.82 7.69
N VAL A 11 -7.23 -10.62 6.67
CA VAL A 11 -7.43 -10.22 5.27
C VAL A 11 -8.92 -10.33 4.93
N THR A 12 -9.61 -9.19 4.86
CA THR A 12 -11.04 -9.14 4.50
C THR A 12 -11.16 -8.81 3.02
N PHE A 13 -11.63 -9.77 2.21
CA PHE A 13 -11.98 -9.50 0.82
C PHE A 13 -13.37 -8.87 0.77
N GLY A 14 -13.46 -7.62 0.30
CA GLY A 14 -14.74 -6.95 0.15
C GLY A 14 -15.59 -7.65 -0.91
N SER A 15 -16.82 -8.04 -0.56
CA SER A 15 -17.81 -8.44 -1.56
C SER A 15 -18.10 -7.23 -2.44
N THR A 16 -17.91 -7.37 -3.74
CA THR A 16 -18.49 -6.44 -4.71
C THR A 16 -20.00 -6.38 -4.50
N LYS A 17 -20.58 -5.19 -4.69
CA LYS A 17 -22.00 -4.84 -4.47
C LYS A 17 -22.96 -6.00 -4.79
N GLN A 18 -23.98 -6.17 -3.94
CA GLN A 18 -25.14 -7.06 -4.20
C GLN A 18 -25.57 -6.89 -5.67
N GLY A 19 -25.38 -7.94 -6.49
CA GLY A 19 -25.75 -7.95 -7.91
C GLY A 19 -24.61 -8.08 -8.93
N ALA A 20 -23.34 -8.01 -8.53
CA ALA A 20 -22.24 -8.37 -9.43
C ALA A 20 -21.94 -9.88 -9.32
N GLU A 21 -22.45 -10.68 -10.25
CA GLU A 21 -22.04 -12.09 -10.40
C GLU A 21 -20.54 -12.14 -10.71
N ALA A 22 -19.78 -12.50 -9.68
CA ALA A 22 -18.40 -12.89 -9.78
C ALA A 22 -18.26 -14.21 -10.54
N LYS A 23 -18.02 -14.16 -11.86
CA LYS A 23 -17.54 -15.34 -12.59
C LYS A 23 -16.08 -15.61 -12.23
N GLY A 24 -15.86 -16.33 -11.13
CA GLY A 24 -14.56 -16.78 -10.68
C GLY A 24 -14.59 -17.20 -9.21
N GLY A 25 -14.57 -18.50 -8.94
CA GLY A 25 -14.55 -19.04 -7.58
C GLY A 25 -13.29 -18.60 -6.83
N SER A 26 -13.43 -18.30 -5.53
CA SER A 26 -12.28 -18.15 -4.66
C SER A 26 -11.84 -19.53 -4.16
N ILE A 27 -10.57 -19.87 -4.37
CA ILE A 27 -9.98 -21.14 -3.91
C ILE A 27 -9.05 -20.82 -2.75
N VAL A 28 -9.18 -21.55 -1.64
CA VAL A 28 -8.26 -21.48 -0.50
C VAL A 28 -7.71 -22.89 -0.27
N LYS A 29 -6.39 -23.01 -0.20
CA LYS A 29 -5.69 -24.26 0.04
C LYS A 29 -5.00 -24.23 1.40
N LEU A 30 -5.22 -25.28 2.16
CA LEU A 30 -4.63 -25.52 3.47
C LEU A 30 -3.73 -26.76 3.40
N ASP A 31 -2.75 -26.85 4.29
CA ASP A 31 -1.98 -28.08 4.51
C ASP A 31 -2.75 -29.09 5.39
N ASP A 32 -2.18 -30.28 5.60
CA ASP A 32 -2.79 -31.35 6.39
C ASP A 32 -3.01 -30.99 7.88
N LYS A 33 -2.43 -29.87 8.34
CA LYS A 33 -2.60 -29.33 9.69
C LYS A 33 -3.56 -28.14 9.72
N GLY A 34 -4.19 -27.82 8.59
CA GLY A 34 -5.11 -26.70 8.45
C GLY A 34 -4.44 -25.33 8.31
N ASN A 35 -3.12 -25.25 8.09
CA ASN A 35 -2.45 -23.97 7.89
C ASN A 35 -2.63 -23.46 6.46
N PHE A 36 -2.72 -22.15 6.30
CA PHE A 36 -2.77 -21.49 4.99
C PHE A 36 -1.54 -21.81 4.12
N VAL A 37 -1.79 -22.18 2.86
CA VAL A 37 -0.76 -22.40 1.83
C VAL A 37 -0.90 -21.35 0.73
N GLU A 38 -2.04 -21.31 0.06
CA GLU A 38 -2.31 -20.40 -1.05
C GLU A 38 -3.80 -20.10 -1.20
N ALA A 39 -4.11 -18.97 -1.85
CA ALA A 39 -5.45 -18.64 -2.27
C ALA A 39 -5.46 -17.92 -3.63
N HIS A 40 -6.54 -18.13 -4.37
CA HIS A 40 -6.80 -17.47 -5.64
C HIS A 40 -8.17 -16.80 -5.58
N SER A 41 -8.25 -15.54 -5.99
CA SER A 41 -9.53 -14.82 -6.04
C SER A 41 -9.46 -13.71 -7.08
N TYR A 42 -10.36 -13.75 -8.07
CA TYR A 42 -10.44 -12.75 -9.15
C TYR A 42 -9.11 -12.48 -9.86
N GLY A 43 -8.34 -13.53 -10.13
CA GLY A 43 -7.01 -13.45 -10.75
C GLY A 43 -5.89 -12.98 -9.83
N ASN A 44 -6.19 -12.60 -8.58
CA ASN A 44 -5.17 -12.41 -7.56
C ASN A 44 -4.72 -13.78 -7.04
N PHE A 45 -3.43 -13.87 -6.75
CA PHE A 45 -2.81 -15.04 -6.13
C PHE A 45 -2.16 -14.64 -4.82
N VAL A 46 -2.46 -15.35 -3.74
CA VAL A 46 -1.86 -15.17 -2.42
C VAL A 46 -1.13 -16.45 -2.06
N GLU A 47 0.14 -16.35 -1.69
CA GLU A 47 0.96 -17.49 -1.29
C GLU A 47 1.65 -17.21 0.04
N ARG A 48 1.78 -18.26 0.86
CA ARG A 48 2.65 -18.23 2.03
C ARG A 48 4.11 -18.28 1.58
N VAL A 49 4.90 -17.32 2.05
CA VAL A 49 6.35 -17.29 1.84
C VAL A 49 7.05 -17.39 3.19
N LYS A 50 8.37 -17.65 3.19
CA LYS A 50 9.15 -17.66 4.41
C LYS A 50 9.03 -16.28 5.10
N GLY A 51 8.51 -16.26 6.33
CA GLY A 51 8.33 -15.04 7.13
C GLY A 51 7.05 -14.25 6.86
N GLY A 52 6.14 -14.71 5.98
CA GLY A 52 4.86 -14.03 5.79
C GLY A 52 4.07 -14.42 4.53
N LEU A 53 3.53 -13.42 3.84
CA LEU A 53 2.61 -13.58 2.71
C LEU A 53 3.06 -12.76 1.50
N LYS A 54 2.79 -13.27 0.31
CA LYS A 54 2.92 -12.55 -0.96
C LYS A 54 1.60 -12.58 -1.71
N VAL A 55 1.18 -11.42 -2.20
CA VAL A 55 0.03 -11.25 -3.09
C VAL A 55 0.55 -10.83 -4.46
N THR A 56 0.08 -11.49 -5.51
CA THR A 56 0.34 -11.15 -6.91
C THR A 56 -0.97 -10.78 -7.57
N ARG A 57 -1.06 -9.57 -8.09
CA ARG A 57 -2.23 -9.05 -8.81
C ARG A 57 -2.23 -9.49 -10.27
N PRO A 58 -3.38 -9.46 -10.97
CA PRO A 58 -3.47 -9.75 -12.41
C PRO A 58 -2.57 -8.88 -13.29
N ASP A 59 -2.29 -7.65 -12.86
CA ASP A 59 -1.40 -6.70 -13.55
C ASP A 59 0.10 -6.96 -13.31
N GLY A 60 0.44 -8.00 -12.55
CA GLY A 60 1.83 -8.36 -12.22
C GLY A 60 2.43 -7.60 -11.04
N ALA A 61 1.69 -6.66 -10.43
CA ALA A 61 2.12 -6.02 -9.18
C ALA A 61 2.16 -7.06 -8.06
N THR A 62 3.19 -6.96 -7.21
CA THR A 62 3.37 -7.87 -6.07
C THR A 62 3.44 -7.11 -4.77
N ILE A 63 2.70 -7.57 -3.76
CA ILE A 63 2.69 -7.05 -2.40
C ILE A 63 3.25 -8.15 -1.51
N THR A 64 4.39 -7.92 -0.88
CA THR A 64 5.05 -8.86 0.03
C THR A 64 5.00 -8.31 1.43
N MET A 65 4.46 -9.07 2.37
CA MET A 65 4.39 -8.77 3.79
C MET A 65 5.24 -9.78 4.54
N ILE A 66 6.40 -9.37 5.06
CA ILE A 66 7.35 -10.23 5.77
C ILE A 66 7.76 -9.52 7.05
N ASP A 67 7.68 -10.21 8.20
CA ASP A 67 8.13 -9.73 9.50
C ASP A 67 7.63 -8.31 9.86
N GLY A 68 6.37 -8.01 9.53
CA GLY A 68 5.73 -6.70 9.75
C GLY A 68 6.10 -5.61 8.72
N GLY A 69 7.05 -5.86 7.83
CA GLY A 69 7.38 -5.00 6.70
C GLY A 69 6.51 -5.29 5.48
N MET A 70 6.11 -4.24 4.75
CA MET A 70 5.37 -4.35 3.49
C MET A 70 6.21 -3.78 2.33
N THR A 71 6.38 -4.55 1.26
CA THR A 71 7.02 -4.13 0.01
C THR A 71 6.06 -4.30 -1.15
N ILE A 72 5.94 -3.28 -2.00
CA ILE A 72 5.16 -3.34 -3.24
C ILE A 72 6.13 -3.21 -4.42
N ARG A 73 6.05 -4.12 -5.41
CA ARG A 73 6.86 -4.09 -6.64
C ARG A 73 5.98 -4.14 -7.87
N ASN A 74 6.49 -3.60 -8.98
CA ASN A 74 5.84 -3.57 -10.29
C ASN A 74 4.47 -2.87 -10.30
N LEU A 75 4.19 -2.04 -9.29
CA LEU A 75 3.05 -1.14 -9.30
C LEU A 75 3.47 0.17 -9.96
N VAL A 76 2.76 0.57 -11.00
CA VAL A 76 2.84 1.92 -11.57
C VAL A 76 1.59 2.68 -11.11
N PRO A 77 1.68 3.53 -10.08
CA PRO A 77 0.52 4.25 -9.59
C PRO A 77 0.04 5.25 -10.65
N LYS A 78 -1.28 5.41 -10.78
CA LYS A 78 -1.87 6.37 -11.71
C LYS A 78 -1.71 7.81 -11.23
N SER A 79 -1.81 8.01 -9.91
CA SER A 79 -1.78 9.34 -9.30
C SER A 79 -1.28 9.25 -7.86
N VAL A 80 -0.87 10.40 -7.33
CA VAL A 80 -0.59 10.58 -5.90
C VAL A 80 -1.39 11.78 -5.40
N GLY A 81 -2.24 11.54 -4.41
CA GLY A 81 -3.07 12.57 -3.77
C GLY A 81 -2.74 12.72 -2.30
N VAL A 82 -3.11 13.88 -1.73
CA VAL A 82 -3.05 14.13 -0.28
C VAL A 82 -4.45 13.98 0.30
N ARG A 83 -4.58 13.31 1.45
CA ARG A 83 -5.87 13.02 2.09
C ARG A 83 -6.58 14.28 2.56
N ASP A 84 -5.85 15.16 3.23
CA ASP A 84 -6.36 16.41 3.78
C ASP A 84 -5.36 17.54 3.48
N LEU A 85 -5.83 18.59 2.82
CA LEU A 85 -5.00 19.75 2.47
C LEU A 85 -4.65 20.58 3.70
N CYS A 86 -5.41 20.50 4.80
CA CYS A 86 -5.11 21.17 6.06
C CYS A 86 -3.82 20.65 6.71
N GLU A 87 -3.38 19.44 6.37
CA GLU A 87 -2.12 18.86 6.85
C GLU A 87 -0.89 19.42 6.09
N ILE A 88 -1.08 20.18 5.00
CA ILE A 88 0.02 20.67 4.15
C ILE A 88 0.61 21.94 4.72
N LYS A 89 1.91 21.91 5.01
CA LYS A 89 2.70 23.08 5.40
C LYS A 89 3.21 23.85 4.19
N SER A 90 3.75 23.13 3.21
CA SER A 90 4.29 23.70 1.99
C SER A 90 4.22 22.72 0.84
N PHE A 91 4.05 23.27 -0.35
CA PHE A 91 4.11 22.54 -1.61
C PHE A 91 5.12 23.22 -2.52
N THR A 92 6.07 22.46 -3.04
CA THR A 92 7.09 22.96 -3.97
C THR A 92 7.18 22.06 -5.18
N VAL A 93 7.45 22.67 -6.33
CA VAL A 93 7.67 21.95 -7.59
C VAL A 93 9.03 22.39 -8.12
N ARG A 94 9.86 21.42 -8.45
CA ARG A 94 11.13 21.64 -9.14
C ARG A 94 11.21 20.77 -10.38
N THR A 95 11.88 21.26 -11.41
CA THR A 95 12.14 20.50 -12.64
C THR A 95 13.62 20.16 -12.68
N VAL A 96 13.95 18.88 -12.91
CA VAL A 96 15.33 18.41 -13.07
C VAL A 96 15.40 17.62 -14.37
N GLY A 97 16.07 18.17 -15.37
CA GLY A 97 16.06 17.60 -16.72
C GLY A 97 14.63 17.51 -17.28
N GLN A 98 14.18 16.30 -17.62
CA GLN A 98 12.85 16.04 -18.18
C GLN A 98 11.82 15.56 -17.15
N VAL A 99 12.12 15.65 -15.84
CA VAL A 99 11.17 15.24 -14.79
C VAL A 99 10.73 16.40 -13.92
N ARG A 100 9.47 16.35 -13.48
CA ARG A 100 8.92 17.27 -12.46
C ARG A 100 8.93 16.55 -11.12
N ILE A 101 9.46 17.19 -10.09
CA ILE A 101 9.47 16.68 -8.72
C ILE A 101 8.59 17.59 -7.88
N CYS A 102 7.47 17.04 -7.41
CA CYS A 102 6.54 17.68 -6.51
C CYS A 102 6.86 17.24 -5.09
N ARG A 103 7.15 18.19 -4.20
CA ARG A 103 7.38 17.94 -2.78
C ARG A 103 6.27 18.58 -1.96
N THR A 104 5.67 17.79 -1.07
CA THR A 104 4.72 18.24 -0.07
C THR A 104 5.32 17.99 1.30
N ASP A 105 5.44 19.03 2.12
CA ASP A 105 5.84 18.92 3.53
C ASP A 105 4.58 19.11 4.40
N PHE A 106 4.46 18.30 5.46
CA PHE A 106 3.29 18.31 6.36
C PHE A 106 3.51 19.19 7.60
N VAL A 107 2.42 19.69 8.21
CA VAL A 107 2.44 20.66 9.32
C VAL A 107 3.20 20.13 10.54
N ASP A 108 2.93 18.90 10.99
CA ASP A 108 3.61 18.28 12.14
C ASP A 108 4.79 17.39 11.71
N GLY A 109 5.31 17.64 10.51
CA GLY A 109 6.50 16.99 9.98
C GLY A 109 6.23 15.77 9.11
N GLY A 110 7.30 15.30 8.47
CA GLY A 110 7.22 14.36 7.37
C GLY A 110 7.06 15.08 6.02
N HIS A 111 7.33 14.34 4.95
CA HIS A 111 7.23 14.85 3.59
C HIS A 111 7.01 13.71 2.60
N VAL A 112 6.44 14.05 1.45
CA VAL A 112 6.39 13.18 0.26
C VAL A 112 7.07 13.91 -0.90
N GLU A 113 7.85 13.19 -1.70
CA GLU A 113 8.31 13.61 -3.01
C GLU A 113 7.76 12.67 -4.08
N VAL A 114 7.12 13.26 -5.09
CA VAL A 114 6.57 12.54 -6.23
C VAL A 114 7.27 13.04 -7.50
N THR A 115 7.88 12.11 -8.22
CA THR A 115 8.53 12.40 -9.50
C THR A 115 7.59 12.01 -10.63
N TYR A 116 7.34 12.95 -11.53
CA TYR A 116 6.52 12.79 -12.72
C TYR A 116 7.37 12.90 -13.99
N SER A 117 7.02 12.11 -15.01
CA SER A 117 7.51 12.28 -16.38
C SER A 117 6.91 13.54 -17.04
N GLN A 118 7.38 13.89 -18.25
CA GLN A 118 6.78 14.98 -19.04
C GLN A 118 5.34 14.69 -19.43
N ASP A 119 4.99 13.40 -19.57
CA ASP A 119 3.63 12.93 -19.89
C ASP A 119 2.75 12.76 -18.65
N ASN A 120 3.17 13.34 -17.51
CA ASN A 120 2.48 13.29 -16.22
C ASN A 120 2.27 11.88 -15.65
N GLN A 121 3.12 10.91 -16.00
CA GLN A 121 3.12 9.59 -15.36
C GLN A 121 3.95 9.62 -14.07
N VAL A 122 3.48 8.94 -13.02
CA VAL A 122 4.24 8.79 -11.77
C VAL A 122 5.42 7.87 -12.01
N LEU A 123 6.63 8.38 -11.81
CA LEU A 123 7.89 7.62 -11.93
C LEU A 123 8.39 7.12 -10.58
N ALA A 124 8.22 7.91 -9.51
CA ALA A 124 8.66 7.54 -8.17
C ALA A 124 7.85 8.25 -7.09
N VAL A 125 7.69 7.59 -5.94
CA VAL A 125 7.08 8.15 -4.73
C VAL A 125 7.96 7.82 -3.53
N ALA A 126 8.67 8.84 -3.02
CA ALA A 126 9.50 8.75 -1.83
C ALA A 126 8.90 9.61 -0.71
N GLY A 127 9.30 9.35 0.53
CA GLY A 127 8.84 10.18 1.64
C GLY A 127 9.17 9.58 3.00
N GLN A 128 9.03 10.40 4.02
CA GLN A 128 9.35 10.07 5.40
C GLN A 128 8.23 10.53 6.33
N ASN A 129 7.93 9.74 7.35
CA ASN A 129 6.89 10.02 8.34
C ASN A 129 5.53 10.35 7.68
N ILE A 130 5.09 9.47 6.78
CA ILE A 130 3.82 9.59 6.07
C ILE A 130 3.07 8.27 6.17
N ALA A 131 1.75 8.35 6.29
CA ALA A 131 0.90 7.20 6.03
C ALA A 131 0.58 7.14 4.53
N LYS A 132 0.62 5.93 3.96
CA LYS A 132 0.33 5.68 2.54
C LYS A 132 -0.80 4.68 2.43
N THR A 133 -1.77 4.98 1.58
CA THR A 133 -2.84 4.05 1.22
C THR A 133 -2.85 3.87 -0.29
N LEU A 134 -2.77 2.61 -0.74
CA LEU A 134 -3.00 2.25 -2.14
C LEU A 134 -4.49 1.95 -2.33
N THR A 135 -5.14 2.66 -3.24
CA THR A 135 -6.53 2.40 -3.60
C THR A 135 -6.64 1.25 -4.60
N LYS A 136 -7.85 0.73 -4.78
CA LYS A 136 -8.17 -0.26 -5.84
C LYS A 136 -7.96 0.28 -7.25
N ASP A 137 -7.93 1.61 -7.41
CA ASP A 137 -7.82 2.30 -8.70
C ASP A 137 -6.36 2.66 -9.02
N ASP A 138 -5.41 2.12 -8.25
CA ASP A 138 -3.96 2.34 -8.33
C ASP A 138 -3.52 3.76 -8.01
N GLU A 139 -4.25 4.42 -7.13
CA GLU A 139 -3.90 5.74 -6.61
C GLU A 139 -3.21 5.60 -5.26
N ILE A 140 -2.20 6.43 -5.03
CA ILE A 140 -1.56 6.53 -3.72
C ILE A 140 -2.12 7.76 -3.03
N ILE A 141 -2.81 7.56 -1.91
CA ILE A 141 -3.23 8.64 -1.02
C ILE A 141 -2.28 8.72 0.16
N VAL A 142 -1.67 9.88 0.36
CA VAL A 142 -0.77 10.15 1.47
C VAL A 142 -1.43 11.04 2.51
N SER A 143 -1.06 10.85 3.77
CA SER A 143 -1.35 11.77 4.87
C SER A 143 -0.13 11.88 5.78
N GLN A 144 -0.16 12.85 6.67
CA GLN A 144 0.83 12.97 7.73
C GLN A 144 0.94 11.65 8.50
N GLY A 145 2.17 11.24 8.80
CA GLY A 145 2.44 10.07 9.65
C GLY A 145 2.14 10.37 11.11
N VAL A 146 1.88 9.33 11.89
CA VAL A 146 1.76 9.46 13.35
C VAL A 146 3.18 9.52 13.92
N SER A 147 3.62 10.69 14.36
CA SER A 147 4.91 10.84 15.05
C SER A 147 4.95 9.96 16.29
N ALA A 148 6.07 9.26 16.51
CA ALA A 148 6.29 8.39 17.67
C ALA A 148 6.38 9.13 19.04
N SER A 149 6.04 10.42 19.09
CA SER A 149 5.92 11.19 20.31
C SER A 149 4.48 11.17 20.83
N GLY A 150 4.01 10.00 21.25
CA GLY A 150 2.88 9.94 22.17
C GLY A 150 3.35 10.47 23.53
N HIS A 151 2.97 11.70 23.85
CA HIS A 151 3.11 12.23 25.20
C HIS A 151 2.37 11.32 26.17
N VAL A 152 3.13 10.82 27.16
CA VAL A 152 2.59 10.44 28.46
C VAL A 152 1.98 11.69 29.06
N GLN A 153 0.67 11.65 29.32
CA GLN A 153 0.03 12.54 30.28
C GLN A 153 -0.88 11.70 31.17
#